data_AF-A0A8T7AWX7-F1
#
_entry.id   AF-A0A8T7AWX7-F1
#
_cell.length_a   1.000
_cell.length_b   1.000
_cell.length_c   1.000
_cell.angle_alpha   90.00
_cell.angle_beta   90.00
_cell.angle_gamma   90.00
#
_symmetry.space_group_name_H-M   'P 1'
#
loop_
_entity.id
_entity.type
_entity.pdbx_description
1 polymer ?
#
loop_
_entity_poly.entity_id
_entity_poly.type
_entity_poly.pdbx_seq_one_letter_code
_entity_poly.pdbx_strand_id
1 'polypeptide(L)'
;MKHWNALRHSTLGLCLALFAGHPALADDTEIFVGQSLDSGLANVLFLIDTSGSMGAKVNWDPVYDPNITYDGNCPADRIYYFSDTNPRGNCGSEDAERYTDAGSFVCQAAMAGLNTDGKHTDRYAMFRTNNDVSKRDWQNLKRHKPTRLVECEDDNGIHGDGTSDIYVYPAEEEYATYGSEPNGPKVLDWSNRSTWTAVTGNYMNFYYSVGTQG
;
A
#
# COMPACT_ATOMS: atom_id res chain seq x y z
N MET A 1 -29.85 16.34 -84.17
CA MET A 1 -28.82 16.02 -83.14
C MET A 1 -28.49 17.24 -82.25
N LYS A 2 -29.48 17.94 -81.67
CA LYS A 2 -29.26 19.09 -80.76
C LYS A 2 -29.78 18.88 -79.33
N HIS A 3 -30.61 17.86 -79.10
CA HIS A 3 -31.23 17.59 -77.79
C HIS A 3 -30.36 16.74 -76.83
N TRP A 4 -29.28 16.13 -77.32
CA TRP A 4 -28.40 15.25 -76.53
C TRP A 4 -27.45 16.02 -75.59
N ASN A 5 -27.09 17.26 -75.94
CA ASN A 5 -26.21 18.08 -75.09
C ASN A 5 -26.97 18.66 -73.90
N ALA A 6 -28.25 19.02 -74.04
CA ALA A 6 -29.04 19.56 -72.94
C ALA A 6 -29.23 18.54 -71.80
N LEU A 7 -29.45 17.26 -72.14
CA LEU A 7 -29.66 16.19 -71.16
C LEU A 7 -28.41 15.93 -70.29
N ARG A 8 -27.20 16.09 -70.85
CA ARG A 8 -25.93 15.86 -70.15
C ARG A 8 -25.62 16.91 -69.08
N HIS A 9 -26.02 18.17 -69.32
CA HIS A 9 -25.80 19.26 -68.35
C HIS A 9 -26.76 19.14 -67.16
N SER A 10 -27.99 18.67 -67.39
CA SER A 10 -28.98 18.46 -66.33
C SER A 10 -28.59 17.34 -65.36
N THR A 11 -28.01 16.24 -65.85
CA THR A 11 -27.54 15.14 -65.00
C THR A 11 -26.33 15.51 -64.15
N LEU A 12 -25.42 16.34 -64.68
CA LEU A 12 -24.22 16.76 -63.94
C LEU A 12 -24.58 17.73 -62.81
N GLY A 13 -25.54 18.63 -63.04
CA GLY A 13 -26.05 19.54 -62.00
C GLY A 13 -26.75 18.82 -60.85
N LEU A 14 -27.52 17.77 -61.14
CA LEU A 14 -28.19 16.96 -60.11
C LEU A 14 -27.19 16.20 -59.24
N CYS A 15 -26.13 15.62 -59.82
CA CYS A 15 -25.08 14.96 -59.04
C CYS A 15 -24.32 15.94 -58.14
N LEU A 16 -24.05 17.16 -58.61
CA LEU A 16 -23.35 18.18 -57.81
C LEU A 16 -24.20 18.64 -56.60
N ALA A 17 -25.52 18.75 -56.78
CA ALA A 17 -26.44 19.12 -55.71
C ALA A 17 -26.54 18.05 -54.62
N LEU A 18 -26.44 16.77 -54.98
CA LEU A 18 -26.49 15.65 -54.02
C LEU A 18 -25.22 15.54 -53.17
N PHE A 19 -24.05 15.94 -53.68
CA PHE A 19 -22.81 15.95 -52.91
C PHE A 19 -22.66 17.17 -51.99
N ALA A 20 -23.23 18.33 -52.38
CA ALA A 20 -23.18 19.55 -51.59
C ALA A 20 -24.15 19.57 -50.38
N GLY A 21 -25.03 18.57 -50.26
CA GLY A 21 -26.07 18.48 -49.23
C GLY A 21 -25.74 17.60 -48.03
N HIS A 22 -24.48 17.24 -47.79
CA HIS A 22 -24.14 16.52 -46.55
C HIS A 22 -24.48 17.43 -45.36
N PRO A 23 -25.42 17.06 -44.47
CA PRO A 23 -25.62 17.81 -43.25
C PRO A 23 -24.30 17.77 -42.49
N ALA A 24 -23.75 18.95 -42.20
CA ALA A 24 -22.77 19.06 -41.14
C ALA A 24 -23.50 18.59 -39.87
N LEU A 25 -23.20 17.36 -39.44
CA LEU A 25 -23.51 16.92 -38.09
C LEU A 25 -22.68 17.82 -37.18
N ALA A 26 -23.29 18.92 -36.77
CA ALA A 26 -22.76 19.74 -35.69
C ALA A 26 -22.80 18.85 -34.45
N ASP A 27 -21.61 18.59 -33.88
CA ASP A 27 -21.49 17.96 -32.59
C ASP A 27 -21.65 19.08 -31.55
N ASP A 28 -22.77 19.03 -30.84
CA ASP A 28 -23.21 20.06 -29.92
C ASP A 28 -22.15 20.27 -28.83
N THR A 29 -21.45 21.42 -28.86
CA THR A 29 -20.51 21.77 -27.79
C THR A 29 -21.29 22.49 -26.70
N GLU A 30 -21.61 21.77 -25.62
CA GLU A 30 -22.30 22.35 -24.48
C GLU A 30 -21.30 23.14 -23.60
N ILE A 31 -21.56 24.45 -23.46
CA ILE A 31 -20.83 25.32 -22.53
C ILE A 31 -21.70 25.59 -21.31
N PHE A 32 -21.28 25.04 -20.17
CA PHE A 32 -21.88 25.34 -18.87
C PHE A 32 -21.11 26.48 -18.23
N VAL A 33 -21.64 27.69 -18.30
CA VAL A 33 -21.08 28.85 -17.59
C VAL A 33 -21.72 28.92 -16.21
N GLY A 34 -20.96 28.61 -15.16
CA GLY A 34 -21.34 28.93 -13.80
C GLY A 34 -21.44 30.44 -13.63
N GLN A 35 -22.53 30.93 -13.01
CA GLN A 35 -22.77 32.35 -12.79
C GLN A 35 -21.57 33.01 -12.08
N SER A 36 -21.29 34.26 -12.46
CA SER A 36 -20.16 35.08 -12.04
C SER A 36 -19.93 35.02 -10.53
N LEU A 37 -18.88 34.33 -10.10
CA LEU A 37 -18.36 34.46 -8.74
C LEU A 37 -17.36 35.62 -8.73
N ASP A 38 -17.77 36.67 -8.04
CA ASP A 38 -16.95 37.83 -7.72
C ASP A 38 -15.63 37.40 -7.05
N SER A 39 -14.53 37.97 -7.54
CA SER A 39 -13.18 37.96 -6.95
C SER A 39 -12.52 36.61 -6.62
N GLY A 40 -11.64 36.15 -7.52
CA GLY A 40 -10.39 35.47 -7.13
C GLY A 40 -10.37 33.95 -7.08
N LEU A 41 -11.35 33.24 -7.65
CA LEU A 41 -11.32 31.78 -7.73
C LEU A 41 -10.99 31.29 -9.16
N ALA A 42 -10.26 30.18 -9.25
CA ALA A 42 -9.74 29.63 -10.49
C ALA A 42 -10.86 29.31 -11.50
N ASN A 43 -10.67 29.71 -12.76
CA ASN A 43 -11.52 29.27 -13.86
C ASN A 43 -11.11 27.84 -14.24
N VAL A 44 -11.92 26.85 -13.87
CA VAL A 44 -11.70 25.45 -14.25
C VAL A 44 -12.52 25.14 -15.51
N LEU A 45 -11.85 24.73 -16.58
CA LEU A 45 -12.46 24.27 -17.82
C LEU A 45 -12.31 22.75 -17.93
N PHE A 46 -13.44 22.04 -18.01
CA PHE A 46 -13.48 20.60 -18.27
C PHE A 46 -13.75 20.34 -19.74
N LEU A 47 -12.80 19.70 -20.42
CA LEU A 47 -12.96 19.19 -21.78
C LEU A 47 -13.09 17.67 -21.70
N ILE A 48 -14.25 17.14 -22.08
CA ILE A 48 -14.50 15.70 -22.10
C ILE A 48 -14.42 15.25 -23.56
N ASP A 49 -13.31 14.59 -23.90
CA ASP A 49 -13.10 14.02 -25.22
C ASP A 49 -13.74 12.63 -25.28
N THR A 50 -14.69 12.42 -26.20
CA THR A 50 -15.23 11.09 -26.53
C THR A 50 -14.63 10.51 -27.80
N SER A 51 -13.59 11.14 -28.36
CA SER A 51 -12.84 10.56 -29.47
C SER A 51 -12.26 9.22 -29.05
N GLY A 52 -12.22 8.24 -29.96
CA GLY A 52 -11.77 6.87 -29.68
C GLY A 52 -10.33 6.73 -29.15
N SER A 53 -9.59 7.83 -28.96
CA SER A 53 -8.26 7.87 -28.38
C SER A 53 -8.23 7.52 -26.88
N MET A 54 -9.37 7.61 -26.18
CA MET A 54 -9.51 7.19 -24.77
C MET A 54 -9.83 5.69 -24.58
N GLY A 55 -9.77 4.87 -25.63
CA GLY A 55 -10.06 3.42 -25.56
C GLY A 55 -9.00 2.57 -24.82
N ALA A 56 -7.94 3.20 -24.29
CA ALA A 56 -6.92 2.48 -23.53
C ALA A 56 -7.50 2.01 -22.18
N LYS A 57 -7.40 0.70 -21.92
CA LYS A 57 -7.61 0.20 -20.56
C LYS A 57 -6.47 0.71 -19.69
N VAL A 58 -6.80 1.52 -18.69
CA VAL A 58 -5.87 1.83 -17.60
C VAL A 58 -5.82 0.57 -16.73
N ASN A 59 -4.68 -0.12 -16.71
CA ASN A 59 -4.42 -1.15 -15.71
C ASN A 59 -4.23 -0.44 -14.38
N TRP A 60 -5.13 -0.67 -13.45
CA TRP A 60 -4.95 -0.24 -12.07
C TRP A 60 -3.92 -1.17 -11.43
N ASP A 61 -3.01 -0.60 -10.63
CA ASP A 61 -2.20 -1.41 -9.74
C ASP A 61 -3.14 -2.26 -8.87
N PRO A 62 -2.92 -3.57 -8.80
CA PRO A 62 -3.78 -4.44 -8.01
C PRO A 62 -3.77 -3.97 -6.56
N VAL A 63 -4.93 -4.03 -5.90
CA VAL A 63 -5.06 -3.70 -4.47
C VAL A 63 -4.94 -4.98 -3.66
N TYR A 64 -4.19 -4.92 -2.57
CA TYR A 64 -4.08 -6.04 -1.62
C TYR A 64 -5.45 -6.32 -0.98
N ASP A 65 -5.86 -7.59 -0.98
CA ASP A 65 -7.01 -8.09 -0.24
C ASP A 65 -6.52 -9.13 0.80
N PRO A 66 -6.64 -8.85 2.11
CA PRO A 66 -6.18 -9.77 3.15
C PRO A 66 -6.95 -11.09 3.19
N ASN A 67 -8.11 -11.20 2.55
CA ASN A 67 -8.90 -12.42 2.47
C ASN A 67 -8.45 -13.35 1.34
N ILE A 68 -7.57 -12.87 0.46
CA ILE A 68 -6.98 -13.67 -0.62
C ILE A 68 -5.63 -14.20 -0.16
N THR A 69 -5.42 -15.50 -0.29
CA THR A 69 -4.09 -16.10 -0.17
C THR A 69 -3.38 -15.98 -1.52
N TYR A 70 -2.25 -15.29 -1.55
CA TYR A 70 -1.46 -15.08 -2.75
C TYR A 70 -0.39 -16.16 -2.90
N ASP A 71 -0.25 -16.68 -4.11
CA ASP A 71 0.78 -17.66 -4.43
C ASP A 71 2.18 -17.06 -4.30
N GLY A 72 3.10 -17.83 -3.71
CA GLY A 72 4.50 -17.46 -3.60
C GLY A 72 5.26 -18.27 -2.55
N ASN A 73 6.53 -17.93 -2.39
CA ASN A 73 7.47 -18.67 -1.52
C ASN A 73 7.64 -18.02 -0.15
N CYS A 74 6.85 -16.99 0.18
CA CYS A 74 6.88 -16.37 1.50
C CYS A 74 5.96 -17.13 2.46
N PRO A 75 6.50 -17.74 3.54
CA PRO A 75 5.70 -18.42 4.54
C PRO A 75 4.74 -17.46 5.25
N ALA A 76 3.49 -17.88 5.41
CA ALA A 76 2.43 -17.09 6.04
C ALA A 76 2.62 -16.92 7.56
N ASP A 77 3.41 -17.79 8.19
CA ASP A 77 3.72 -17.78 9.62
C ASP A 77 4.89 -16.86 9.98
N ARG A 78 5.27 -15.94 9.09
CA ARG A 78 6.38 -15.00 9.28
C ARG A 78 5.94 -13.55 9.12
N ILE A 79 6.51 -12.70 9.97
CA ILE A 79 6.43 -11.25 9.87
C ILE A 79 7.81 -10.73 9.49
N TYR A 80 7.89 -10.07 8.34
CA TYR A 80 9.11 -9.51 7.75
C TYR A 80 9.28 -8.04 8.10
N TYR A 81 10.51 -7.55 8.19
CA TYR A 81 10.80 -6.16 8.56
C TYR A 81 11.66 -5.45 7.52
N PHE A 82 11.18 -4.28 7.08
CA PHE A 82 11.86 -3.42 6.13
C PHE A 82 12.08 -2.02 6.70
N SER A 83 13.23 -1.42 6.41
CA SER A 83 13.52 -0.02 6.80
C SER A 83 12.68 0.98 6.01
N ASP A 84 12.05 0.52 4.94
CA ASP A 84 11.25 1.30 4.01
C ASP A 84 9.80 0.82 4.05
N THR A 85 8.90 1.58 3.45
CA THR A 85 7.46 1.28 3.43
C THR A 85 7.09 0.13 2.48
N ASN A 86 7.95 -0.16 1.51
CA ASN A 86 7.75 -1.23 0.53
C ASN A 86 8.78 -2.34 0.73
N PRO A 87 8.37 -3.62 0.63
CA PRO A 87 9.28 -4.76 0.68
C PRO A 87 10.42 -4.67 -0.33
N ARG A 88 11.61 -5.08 0.10
CA ARG A 88 12.78 -5.25 -0.77
C ARG A 88 13.19 -6.71 -0.83
N GLY A 89 13.27 -7.24 -2.05
CA GLY A 89 13.58 -8.63 -2.33
C GLY A 89 12.51 -9.64 -1.87
N ASN A 90 12.40 -10.74 -2.60
CA ASN A 90 11.51 -11.84 -2.23
C ASN A 90 12.02 -12.57 -0.97
N CYS A 91 11.28 -13.58 -0.51
CA CYS A 91 11.56 -14.28 0.75
C CYS A 91 12.86 -15.12 0.80
N GLY A 92 13.66 -15.15 -0.28
CA GLY A 92 15.02 -15.68 -0.29
C GLY A 92 16.12 -14.61 -0.37
N SER A 93 15.75 -13.33 -0.42
CA SER A 93 16.70 -12.21 -0.45
C SER A 93 17.29 -11.95 0.92
N GLU A 94 18.47 -11.31 0.95
CA GLU A 94 19.08 -10.88 2.20
C GLU A 94 18.10 -10.04 3.03
N ASP A 95 17.40 -9.06 2.46
CA ASP A 95 16.52 -8.19 3.23
C ASP A 95 15.33 -8.94 3.87
N ALA A 96 14.86 -10.01 3.24
CA ALA A 96 13.86 -10.91 3.82
C ALA A 96 14.40 -11.83 4.93
N GLU A 97 15.68 -11.75 5.30
CA GLU A 97 16.25 -12.47 6.45
C GLU A 97 15.97 -11.78 7.80
N ARG A 98 15.42 -10.55 7.77
CA ARG A 98 14.84 -9.91 8.96
C ARG A 98 13.38 -10.30 9.06
N TYR A 99 13.11 -11.37 9.80
CA TYR A 99 11.77 -11.78 10.14
C TYR A 99 11.72 -12.36 11.56
N THR A 100 10.52 -12.38 12.11
CA THR A 100 10.14 -13.16 13.29
C THR A 100 9.02 -14.12 12.91
N ASP A 101 8.90 -15.22 13.64
CA ASP A 101 7.75 -16.12 13.53
C ASP A 101 6.53 -15.39 14.09
N ALA A 102 5.36 -15.53 13.46
CA ALA A 102 4.15 -14.79 13.85
C ALA A 102 3.79 -14.97 15.34
N GLY A 103 4.07 -16.15 15.92
CA GLY A 103 3.88 -16.40 17.36
C GLY A 103 4.89 -15.73 18.29
N SER A 104 5.99 -15.19 17.75
CA SER A 104 6.96 -14.35 18.48
C SER A 104 6.70 -12.85 18.28
N PHE A 105 5.69 -12.48 17.49
CA PHE A 105 5.28 -11.09 17.31
C PHE A 105 4.17 -10.77 18.32
N VAL A 106 4.52 -10.03 19.36
CA VAL A 106 3.65 -9.80 20.54
C VAL A 106 2.99 -8.42 20.54
N CYS A 107 3.44 -7.52 19.66
CA CYS A 107 2.83 -6.22 19.44
C CYS A 107 1.38 -6.34 18.92
N GLN A 108 0.43 -6.17 19.82
CA GLN A 108 -0.99 -6.28 19.50
C GLN A 108 -1.49 -5.04 18.74
N ALA A 109 -0.93 -3.86 18.99
CA ALA A 109 -1.27 -2.64 18.27
C ALA A 109 -1.04 -2.76 16.75
N ALA A 110 0.04 -3.42 16.32
CA ALA A 110 0.34 -3.61 14.90
C ALA A 110 -0.56 -4.65 14.20
N MET A 111 -1.22 -5.53 14.97
CA MET A 111 -2.04 -6.61 14.39
C MET A 111 -3.21 -6.07 13.57
N ALA A 112 -3.75 -4.90 13.92
CA ALA A 112 -4.80 -4.26 13.12
C ALA A 112 -4.33 -4.01 11.68
N GLY A 113 -3.21 -3.30 11.50
CA GLY A 113 -2.64 -2.99 10.18
C GLY A 113 -2.14 -4.24 9.44
N LEU A 114 -1.57 -5.22 10.16
CA LEU A 114 -1.16 -6.48 9.55
C LEU A 114 -2.35 -7.29 9.02
N ASN A 115 -3.50 -7.26 9.71
CA ASN A 115 -4.70 -7.99 9.30
C ASN A 115 -5.49 -7.28 8.19
N THR A 116 -5.47 -5.94 8.13
CA THR A 116 -6.21 -5.17 7.12
C THR A 116 -5.37 -4.88 5.88
N ASP A 117 -4.16 -4.38 6.08
CA ASP A 117 -3.31 -3.85 5.01
C ASP A 117 -2.11 -4.75 4.71
N GLY A 118 -1.91 -5.80 5.52
CA GLY A 118 -0.78 -6.71 5.38
C GLY A 118 0.55 -6.12 5.85
N LYS A 119 0.54 -4.88 6.36
CA LYS A 119 1.72 -4.14 6.80
C LYS A 119 1.41 -3.15 7.92
N HIS A 120 2.43 -2.83 8.73
CA HIS A 120 2.35 -1.83 9.80
C HIS A 120 3.70 -1.19 10.05
N THR A 121 3.75 0.14 10.13
CA THR A 121 5.00 0.88 10.38
C THR A 121 5.01 1.44 11.79
N ASP A 122 6.04 1.10 12.56
CA ASP A 122 6.24 1.57 13.93
C ASP A 122 7.72 1.45 14.32
N ARG A 123 8.12 1.93 15.50
CA ARG A 123 9.35 1.52 16.15
C ARG A 123 9.17 0.13 16.74
N TYR A 124 10.12 -0.75 16.43
CA TYR A 124 10.10 -2.12 16.91
C TYR A 124 11.35 -2.46 17.70
N ALA A 125 11.19 -3.32 18.69
CA ALA A 125 12.25 -3.87 19.50
C ALA A 125 12.19 -5.40 19.52
N MET A 126 13.35 -6.04 19.61
CA MET A 126 13.47 -7.49 19.67
C MET A 126 14.16 -7.90 20.97
N PHE A 127 13.58 -8.84 21.70
CA PHE A 127 14.15 -9.30 22.96
C PHE A 127 15.32 -10.26 22.74
N ARG A 128 16.51 -9.90 23.22
CA ARG A 128 17.70 -10.75 23.18
C ARG A 128 17.64 -11.80 24.26
N THR A 129 17.38 -13.04 23.86
CA THR A 129 17.61 -14.19 24.75
C THR A 129 19.11 -14.48 24.90
N ASN A 130 19.55 -14.69 26.15
CA ASN A 130 20.91 -15.10 26.51
C ASN A 130 20.87 -16.03 27.74
N ASN A 131 21.82 -16.95 27.83
CA ASN A 131 22.02 -17.81 29.01
C ASN A 131 22.45 -16.98 30.22
N ASP A 132 23.26 -15.94 29.97
CA ASP A 132 23.61 -14.93 30.95
C ASP A 132 22.45 -13.93 31.06
N VAL A 133 21.69 -14.04 32.14
CA VAL A 133 20.50 -13.21 32.41
C VAL A 133 20.81 -11.71 32.40
N SER A 134 22.02 -11.33 32.82
CA SER A 134 22.46 -9.93 32.82
C SER A 134 22.64 -9.33 31.42
N LYS A 135 22.62 -10.18 30.38
CA LYS A 135 22.73 -9.79 28.98
C LYS A 135 21.41 -9.92 28.22
N ARG A 136 20.30 -10.18 28.90
CA ARG A 136 18.97 -10.12 28.29
C ARG A 136 18.54 -8.66 28.23
N ASP A 137 18.17 -8.21 27.04
CA ASP A 137 17.81 -6.82 26.78
C ASP A 137 16.91 -6.70 25.56
N TRP A 138 16.18 -5.58 25.49
CA TRP A 138 15.46 -5.18 24.30
C TRP A 138 16.42 -4.40 23.38
N GLN A 139 16.53 -4.84 22.12
CA GLN A 139 17.46 -4.26 21.16
C GLN A 139 16.76 -3.97 19.83
N ASN A 140 17.43 -3.22 18.95
CA ASN A 140 17.00 -3.09 17.56
C ASN A 140 16.91 -4.46 16.88
N LEU A 141 15.98 -4.58 15.93
CA LEU A 141 15.74 -5.79 15.14
C LEU A 141 17.03 -6.34 14.52
N LYS A 142 17.17 -7.67 14.54
CA LYS A 142 18.32 -8.39 14.00
C LYS A 142 17.88 -9.40 12.94
N ARG A 143 18.77 -9.65 11.97
CA ARG A 143 18.63 -10.74 10.98
C ARG A 143 18.76 -12.11 11.67
N HIS A 144 18.11 -13.13 11.12
CA HIS A 144 18.21 -14.53 11.55
C HIS A 144 17.87 -14.78 13.03
N LYS A 145 16.79 -14.16 13.51
CA LYS A 145 16.28 -14.31 14.88
C LYS A 145 14.77 -14.58 14.92
N PRO A 146 14.31 -15.70 14.31
CA PRO A 146 12.89 -15.97 14.12
C PRO A 146 12.08 -16.15 15.40
N THR A 147 12.70 -16.66 16.47
CA THR A 147 12.00 -17.04 17.70
C THR A 147 12.13 -16.01 18.82
N ARG A 148 12.62 -14.80 18.52
CA ARG A 148 12.76 -13.74 19.52
C ARG A 148 11.51 -12.89 19.54
N LEU A 149 11.03 -12.60 20.74
CA LEU A 149 9.89 -11.70 20.93
C LEU A 149 10.16 -10.36 20.24
N VAL A 150 9.16 -9.87 19.52
CA VAL A 150 9.18 -8.56 18.89
C VAL A 150 7.97 -7.76 19.37
N GLU A 151 8.27 -6.57 19.86
CA GLU A 151 7.33 -5.62 20.43
C GLU A 151 7.39 -4.27 19.70
N CYS A 152 6.38 -3.43 19.88
CA CYS A 152 6.29 -2.11 19.26
C CYS A 152 5.95 -0.98 20.24
N GLU A 153 6.23 0.26 19.81
CA GLU A 153 6.04 1.45 20.65
C GLU A 153 4.56 1.71 20.94
N ASP A 154 3.69 1.54 19.95
CA ASP A 154 2.25 1.77 20.11
C ASP A 154 1.59 0.81 21.10
N ASP A 155 2.21 -0.34 21.40
CA ASP A 155 1.70 -1.34 22.35
C ASP A 155 2.30 -1.21 23.77
N ASN A 156 3.22 -0.27 23.95
CA ASN A 156 3.94 -0.07 25.20
C ASN A 156 2.99 0.31 26.35
N GLY A 157 2.90 -0.57 27.35
CA GLY A 157 2.04 -0.36 28.51
C GLY A 157 0.61 -0.85 28.34
N ILE A 158 0.31 -1.62 27.28
CA ILE A 158 -1.04 -2.10 26.99
C ILE A 158 -1.15 -3.62 27.13
N HIS A 159 -0.38 -4.41 26.37
CA HIS A 159 -0.58 -5.86 26.30
C HIS A 159 0.60 -6.71 26.78
N GLY A 160 1.83 -6.22 26.69
CA GLY A 160 3.01 -7.01 27.00
C GLY A 160 3.11 -8.27 26.10
N ASP A 161 3.38 -9.44 26.68
CA ASP A 161 3.31 -10.73 25.95
C ASP A 161 1.92 -11.41 26.01
N GLY A 162 0.91 -10.71 26.52
CA GLY A 162 -0.44 -11.25 26.68
C GLY A 162 -0.61 -12.29 27.80
N THR A 163 0.43 -12.55 28.61
CA THR A 163 0.33 -13.46 29.76
C THR A 163 -0.09 -12.77 31.06
N SER A 164 -0.01 -11.43 31.09
CA SER A 164 -0.25 -10.62 32.27
C SER A 164 -0.84 -9.26 31.91
N ASP A 165 -1.89 -8.85 32.64
CA ASP A 165 -2.50 -7.52 32.51
C ASP A 165 -1.70 -6.41 33.22
N ILE A 166 -0.68 -6.78 34.00
CA ILE A 166 0.13 -5.82 34.77
C ILE A 166 1.57 -5.71 34.25
N TYR A 167 2.11 -6.77 33.64
CA TYR A 167 3.48 -6.77 33.10
C TYR A 167 3.43 -6.43 31.62
N VAL A 168 3.16 -5.15 31.35
CA VAL A 168 2.81 -4.64 30.01
C VAL A 168 3.84 -3.68 29.43
N TYR A 169 4.87 -3.31 30.20
CA TYR A 169 5.94 -2.43 29.76
C TYR A 169 7.19 -3.24 29.43
N PRO A 170 7.69 -3.26 28.18
CA PRO A 170 8.94 -3.92 27.84
C PRO A 170 10.07 -3.43 28.74
N ALA A 171 10.71 -4.36 29.46
CA ALA A 171 11.70 -4.02 30.47
C ALA A 171 12.96 -4.89 30.37
N GLU A 172 14.07 -4.32 30.84
CA GLU A 172 15.38 -4.95 30.98
C GLU A 172 15.58 -5.43 32.42
N GLU A 173 14.72 -6.35 32.89
CA GLU A 173 14.85 -6.95 34.22
C GLU A 173 15.57 -8.31 34.15
N GLU A 174 16.31 -8.63 35.21
CA GLU A 174 17.18 -9.82 35.29
C GLU A 174 16.42 -11.15 35.05
N TYR A 175 15.09 -11.15 35.18
CA TYR A 175 14.26 -12.34 34.97
C TYR A 175 12.96 -12.12 34.19
N ALA A 176 12.64 -10.88 33.81
CA ALA A 176 11.37 -10.55 33.16
C ALA A 176 11.58 -9.75 31.87
N THR A 177 10.86 -10.16 30.83
CA THR A 177 10.75 -9.45 29.54
C THR A 177 9.95 -8.16 29.65
N TYR A 178 9.04 -8.09 30.63
CA TYR A 178 8.13 -6.99 30.86
C TYR A 178 8.08 -6.62 32.34
N GLY A 179 8.01 -5.33 32.63
CA GLY A 179 7.78 -4.74 33.94
C GLY A 179 6.37 -4.14 34.05
N SER A 180 6.01 -3.72 35.26
CA SER A 180 4.69 -3.15 35.58
C SER A 180 4.66 -1.65 35.77
N GLU A 181 5.82 -0.99 35.72
CA GLU A 181 5.93 0.45 35.96
C GLU A 181 6.28 1.19 34.67
N PRO A 182 5.51 2.20 34.23
CA PRO A 182 5.77 2.94 32.98
C PRO A 182 7.08 3.71 32.97
N ASN A 183 7.60 4.08 34.15
CA ASN A 183 8.80 4.90 34.32
C ASN A 183 9.85 4.19 35.19
N GLY A 184 9.80 2.85 35.25
CA GLY A 184 10.80 2.08 35.97
C GLY A 184 12.20 2.30 35.36
N PRO A 185 13.28 2.20 36.15
CA PRO A 185 14.66 2.42 35.67
C PRO A 185 15.12 1.41 34.61
N LYS A 186 14.29 0.41 34.32
CA LYS A 186 14.54 -0.69 33.38
C LYS A 186 13.58 -0.71 32.19
N VAL A 187 12.63 0.23 32.11
CA VAL A 187 11.71 0.30 30.96
C VAL A 187 12.48 0.62 29.69
N LEU A 188 12.09 -0.02 28.60
CA LEU A 188 12.64 0.20 27.28
C LEU A 188 12.48 1.67 26.86
N ASP A 189 13.59 2.30 26.50
CA ASP A 189 13.59 3.60 25.84
C ASP A 189 13.33 3.43 24.33
N TRP A 190 12.10 3.75 23.93
CA TRP A 190 11.65 3.70 22.53
C TRP A 190 12.34 4.72 21.63
N SER A 191 12.86 5.83 22.16
CA SER A 191 13.56 6.84 21.36
C SER A 191 14.85 6.31 20.74
N ASN A 192 15.42 5.24 21.33
CA ASN A 192 16.60 4.53 20.85
C ASN A 192 16.26 3.35 19.91
N ARG A 193 15.01 3.22 19.48
CA ARG A 193 14.54 2.18 18.56
C ARG A 193 14.35 2.73 17.16
N SER A 194 14.65 1.90 16.17
CA SER A 194 14.47 2.24 14.76
C SER A 194 13.04 1.98 14.32
N THR A 195 12.53 2.84 13.44
CA THR A 195 11.28 2.63 12.73
C THR A 195 11.46 1.58 11.63
N TRP A 196 10.55 0.62 11.56
CA TRP A 196 10.48 -0.41 10.52
C TRP A 196 9.04 -0.57 10.05
N THR A 197 8.89 -1.14 8.87
CA THR A 197 7.60 -1.65 8.37
C THR A 197 7.60 -3.16 8.55
N ALA A 198 6.72 -3.66 9.41
CA ALA A 198 6.36 -5.06 9.53
C ALA A 198 5.42 -5.43 8.38
N VAL A 199 5.61 -6.61 7.77
CA VAL A 199 4.85 -7.08 6.61
C VAL A 199 4.56 -8.57 6.75
N THR A 200 3.33 -8.98 6.47
CA THR A 200 2.94 -10.41 6.50
C THR A 200 3.53 -11.18 5.32
N GLY A 201 3.75 -12.48 5.48
CA GLY A 201 4.12 -13.35 4.36
C GLY A 201 3.13 -13.32 3.19
N ASN A 202 1.84 -13.18 3.48
CA ASN A 202 0.80 -13.07 2.44
C ASN A 202 0.94 -11.77 1.64
N TYR A 203 1.16 -10.63 2.29
CA TYR A 203 1.42 -9.37 1.60
C TYR A 203 2.71 -9.42 0.78
N MET A 204 3.76 -10.08 1.28
CA MET A 204 4.98 -10.32 0.50
C MET A 204 4.69 -11.09 -0.79
N ASN A 205 3.89 -12.16 -0.71
CA ASN A 205 3.49 -12.92 -1.89
C ASN A 205 2.67 -12.06 -2.86
N PHE A 206 1.70 -11.28 -2.37
CA PHE A 206 0.96 -10.32 -3.19
C PHE A 206 1.89 -9.34 -3.92
N TYR A 207 2.79 -8.70 -3.18
CA TYR A 207 3.67 -7.65 -3.71
C TYR A 207 4.53 -8.19 -4.86
N TYR A 208 5.11 -9.39 -4.72
CA TYR A 208 6.00 -9.97 -5.75
C TYR A 208 5.31 -10.79 -6.85
N SER A 209 4.06 -11.23 -6.65
CA SER A 209 3.32 -12.00 -7.68
C SER A 209 2.41 -11.13 -8.53
N VAL A 210 1.79 -10.11 -7.92
CA VAL A 210 0.79 -9.26 -8.58
C VAL A 210 1.19 -7.78 -8.50
N GLY A 211 1.64 -7.31 -7.34
CA GLY A 211 1.86 -5.89 -7.02
C GLY A 211 2.99 -5.18 -7.78
N THR A 212 3.94 -5.91 -8.39
CA THR A 212 5.06 -5.33 -9.14
C THR A 212 4.93 -5.46 -10.68
N GLN A 213 3.75 -5.81 -11.20
CA GLN A 213 3.51 -5.95 -12.66
C GLN A 213 3.31 -4.62 -13.41
N GLY A 214 3.77 -3.49 -12.85
CA GLY A 214 3.71 -2.15 -13.44
C GLY A 214 5.00 -1.73 -14.14
#